data_AF-A0A535USV6-F1
#
_entry.id   AF-A0A535USV6-F1
#
_cell.length_a   1.000
_cell.length_b   1.000
_cell.length_c   1.000
_cell.angle_alpha   90.00
_cell.angle_beta   90.00
_cell.angle_gamma   90.00
#
_symmetry.space_group_name_H-M   'P 1'
#
loop_
_entity.id
_entity.type
_entity.pdbx_description
1 polymer ?
#
loop_
_entity_poly.entity_id
_entity_poly.type
_entity_poly.pdbx_seq_one_letter_code
_entity_poly.pdbx_strand_id
1 'polypeptide(L)'
;MVTGDVVRKPDPACLDRILGACGSRAAVYAGDVRDDWELVRRHRAERPAAPPVRGVIVGAEATALRPLGVDATVRATTDLIPLLRWWAAA
;
A
#
# COMPACT_ATOMS: atom_id res chain seq x y z
N MET A 1 16.63 -6.17 26.86
CA MET A 1 16.71 -7.00 25.65
C MET A 1 15.32 -6.94 25.02
N VAL A 2 15.11 -6.13 23.97
CA VAL A 2 13.78 -6.01 23.33
C VAL A 2 13.67 -7.12 22.30
N THR A 3 13.13 -8.27 22.71
CA THR A 3 12.71 -9.35 21.83
C THR A 3 11.29 -9.07 21.36
N GLY A 4 11.13 -8.07 20.50
CA GLY A 4 9.88 -7.88 19.76
C GLY A 4 10.09 -8.44 18.36
N ASP A 5 9.28 -9.41 17.92
CA ASP A 5 9.30 -9.87 16.53
C ASP A 5 8.95 -8.70 15.61
N VAL A 6 10.00 -8.14 15.00
CA VAL A 6 9.91 -7.00 14.11
C VAL A 6 9.42 -7.52 12.76
N VAL A 7 8.09 -7.47 12.57
CA VAL A 7 7.46 -7.73 11.27
C VAL A 7 7.66 -6.49 10.40
N ARG A 8 8.34 -6.65 9.26
CA ARG A 8 8.68 -5.58 8.31
C ARG A 8 8.27 -5.96 6.90
N LYS A 9 8.18 -4.96 6.02
CA LYS A 9 8.08 -5.20 4.58
C LYS A 9 9.21 -6.14 4.12
N PRO A 10 8.95 -7.06 3.19
CA PRO A 10 7.71 -7.26 2.44
C PRO A 10 6.74 -8.28 3.07
N ASP A 11 6.82 -8.55 4.38
CA ASP A 11 5.88 -9.44 5.07
C ASP A 11 4.48 -8.80 5.18
N PRO A 12 3.42 -9.37 4.57
CA PRO A 12 2.07 -8.82 4.63
C PRO A 12 1.48 -8.73 6.03
N ALA A 13 2.02 -9.47 7.01
CA ALA A 13 1.61 -9.34 8.41
C ALA A 13 1.86 -7.93 8.98
N CYS A 14 2.74 -7.12 8.39
CA CYS A 14 2.88 -5.72 8.81
C CYS A 14 1.63 -4.89 8.46
N LEU A 15 0.98 -5.17 7.32
CA LEU A 15 -0.27 -4.50 6.95
C LEU A 15 -1.43 -4.96 7.83
N ASP A 16 -1.51 -6.26 8.16
CA ASP A 16 -2.52 -6.79 9.09
C ASP A 16 -2.51 -6.00 10.42
N ARG A 17 -1.32 -5.76 10.98
CA ARG A 17 -1.14 -5.00 12.23
C ARG A 17 -1.61 -3.55 12.10
N ILE A 18 -1.28 -2.87 11.00
CA ILE A 18 -1.66 -1.47 10.77
C ILE A 18 -3.17 -1.35 10.57
N LEU A 19 -3.76 -2.18 9.72
CA LEU A 19 -5.19 -2.18 9.44
C LEU A 19 -6.01 -2.46 10.70
N GLY A 20 -5.58 -3.44 11.50
CA GLY A 20 -6.20 -3.76 12.78
C GLY A 20 -6.10 -2.62 13.79
N ALA A 21 -4.92 -2.02 13.95
CA ALA A 21 -4.72 -0.90 14.88
C ALA A 21 -5.53 0.35 14.49
N CYS A 22 -5.69 0.61 13.20
CA CYS A 22 -6.49 1.73 12.69
C CYS A 22 -7.99 1.45 12.60
N GLY A 23 -8.43 0.20 12.83
CA GLY A 23 -9.83 -0.20 12.62
C GLY A 23 -10.31 0.05 11.18
N SER A 24 -9.41 -0.01 10.21
CA SER A 24 -9.68 0.40 8.83
C SER A 24 -10.53 -0.63 8.10
N ARG A 25 -11.59 -0.16 7.43
CA ARG A 25 -12.43 -0.99 6.53
C ARG A 25 -11.90 -1.05 5.09
N ALA A 26 -10.98 -0.17 4.75
CA ALA A 26 -10.21 -0.12 3.51
C ALA A 26 -8.99 0.76 3.75
N ALA A 27 -7.94 0.61 2.94
CA ALA A 27 -6.76 1.46 3.04
C ALA A 27 -6.15 1.78 1.67
N VAL A 28 -5.37 2.86 1.65
CA VAL A 28 -4.45 3.17 0.56
C VAL A 28 -3.04 3.16 1.13
N TYR A 29 -2.18 2.39 0.49
CA TYR A 29 -0.78 2.28 0.81
C TYR A 29 0.02 3.04 -0.24
N ALA A 30 0.71 4.09 0.18
CA ALA A 30 1.59 4.88 -0.67
C ALA A 30 3.06 4.55 -0.37
N GLY A 31 3.81 4.21 -1.41
CA GLY A 31 5.25 3.93 -1.35
C GLY A 31 5.96 4.44 -2.59
N ASP A 32 7.26 4.26 -2.68
CA ASP A 32 8.09 4.79 -3.77
C ASP A 32 8.95 3.71 -4.46
N VAL A 33 9.04 2.51 -3.89
CA VAL A 33 9.87 1.42 -4.41
C VAL A 33 9.08 0.15 -4.70
N ARG A 34 9.70 -0.81 -5.39
CA ARG A 34 9.08 -2.10 -5.73
C ARG A 34 8.61 -2.88 -4.50
N ASP A 35 9.39 -2.87 -3.42
CA ASP A 35 9.07 -3.60 -2.18
C ASP A 35 7.74 -3.17 -1.56
N ASP A 36 7.36 -1.89 -1.73
CA ASP A 36 6.07 -1.37 -1.31
C ASP A 36 4.91 -1.99 -2.10
N TRP A 37 5.08 -2.12 -3.42
CA TRP A 37 4.09 -2.79 -4.24
C TRP A 37 4.00 -4.29 -3.93
N GLU A 38 5.14 -4.95 -3.77
CA GLU A 38 5.17 -6.38 -3.44
C GLU A 38 4.46 -6.67 -2.12
N LEU A 39 4.61 -5.81 -1.12
CA LEU A 39 3.87 -5.92 0.14
C LEU A 39 2.35 -5.89 -0.09
N VAL A 40 1.84 -4.91 -0.84
CA VAL A 40 0.40 -4.77 -1.14
C VAL A 40 -0.10 -5.97 -1.95
N ARG A 41 0.65 -6.36 -2.98
CA ARG A 41 0.32 -7.50 -3.84
C ARG A 41 0.23 -8.80 -3.05
N ARG A 42 1.21 -9.06 -2.18
CA ARG A 42 1.24 -10.25 -1.31
C ARG A 42 0.12 -10.22 -0.28
N HIS A 43 -0.13 -9.08 0.37
CA HIS A 43 -1.24 -8.96 1.32
C HIS A 43 -2.58 -9.30 0.67
N ARG A 44 -2.87 -8.75 -0.53
CA ARG A 44 -4.09 -9.08 -1.27
C ARG A 44 -4.21 -10.57 -1.60
N ALA A 45 -3.11 -11.18 -2.04
CA ALA A 45 -3.10 -12.59 -2.44
C ALA A 45 -3.23 -13.53 -1.23
N GLU A 46 -2.55 -13.21 -0.13
CA GLU A 46 -2.47 -14.05 1.06
C GLU A 46 -3.58 -13.77 2.09
N ARG A 47 -4.30 -12.65 1.98
CA ARG A 47 -5.37 -12.23 2.89
C ARG A 47 -6.66 -11.80 2.13
N PRO A 48 -7.32 -12.71 1.40
CA PRO A 48 -8.49 -12.35 0.57
C PRO A 48 -9.69 -11.82 1.38
N ALA A 49 -9.76 -12.13 2.68
CA ALA A 49 -10.82 -11.66 3.58
C ALA A 49 -10.44 -10.39 4.37
N ALA A 50 -9.21 -9.89 4.25
CA ALA A 50 -8.78 -8.66 4.92
C ALA A 50 -9.41 -7.42 4.25
N PRO A 51 -9.42 -6.27 4.95
CA PRO A 51 -9.81 -5.00 4.35
C PRO A 51 -9.07 -4.74 3.03
N PRO A 52 -9.76 -4.28 1.97
CA PRO A 52 -9.11 -4.00 0.70
C PRO A 52 -8.08 -2.89 0.84
N VAL A 53 -6.88 -3.14 0.30
CA VAL A 53 -5.77 -2.18 0.27
C VAL A 53 -5.48 -1.82 -1.18
N ARG A 54 -5.42 -0.54 -1.54
CA ARG A 54 -4.89 -0.06 -2.85
C ARG A 54 -3.46 0.42 -2.72
N GLY A 55 -2.61 0.07 -3.68
CA GLY A 55 -1.21 0.48 -3.77
C GLY A 55 -1.02 1.67 -4.70
N VAL A 56 -0.30 2.69 -4.23
CA VAL A 56 0.08 3.87 -5.01
C VAL A 56 1.59 4.01 -4.98
N ILE A 57 2.21 4.14 -6.15
CA ILE A 57 3.63 4.51 -6.25
C ILE A 57 3.76 6.01 -6.45
N VAL A 58 4.57 6.65 -5.61
CA VAL A 58 4.82 8.09 -5.58
C VAL A 58 6.27 8.34 -5.99
N GLY A 59 6.49 9.28 -6.90
CA GLY A 59 7.84 9.77 -7.19
C GLY A 59 8.46 9.25 -8.48
N ALA A 60 9.78 9.29 -8.56
CA ALA A 60 10.54 9.09 -9.80
C ALA A 60 10.33 7.69 -10.42
N GLU A 61 10.23 6.66 -9.58
CA GLU A 61 10.07 5.26 -10.00
C GLU A 61 8.65 4.94 -10.46
N ALA A 62 7.68 5.85 -10.29
CA ALA A 62 6.28 5.58 -10.59
C ALA A 62 6.05 5.17 -12.05
N THR A 63 6.76 5.77 -13.00
CA THR A 63 6.68 5.39 -14.42
C THR A 63 7.22 3.99 -14.67
N ALA A 64 8.34 3.61 -14.03
CA ALA A 64 8.98 2.32 -14.20
C ALA A 64 8.18 1.18 -13.56
N LEU A 65 7.47 1.46 -12.46
CA LEU A 65 6.70 0.47 -11.72
C LEU A 65 5.26 0.31 -12.23
N ARG A 66 4.75 1.22 -13.07
CA ARG A 66 3.41 1.14 -13.67
C ARG A 66 3.11 -0.20 -14.37
N PRO A 67 4.00 -0.81 -15.17
CA PRO A 67 3.75 -2.09 -15.82
C PRO A 67 3.53 -3.26 -14.87
N LEU A 68 3.88 -3.12 -13.58
CA LEU A 68 3.68 -4.15 -12.56
C LEU A 68 2.22 -4.25 -12.06
N GLY A 69 1.32 -3.41 -12.60
CA GLY A 69 -0.11 -3.46 -12.27
C GLY A 69 -0.47 -2.77 -10.96
N VAL A 70 0.31 -1.78 -10.53
CA VAL A 70 -0.03 -0.90 -9.39
C VAL A 70 -1.36 -0.17 -9.65
N ASP A 71 -2.16 0.08 -8.61
CA ASP A 71 -3.50 0.67 -8.78
C ASP A 71 -3.43 2.13 -9.26
N ALA A 72 -2.40 2.87 -8.84
CA ALA A 72 -2.10 4.20 -9.33
C ALA A 72 -0.62 4.57 -9.18
N THR A 73 -0.24 5.59 -9.92
CA THR A 73 1.09 6.22 -9.91
C THR A 73 0.92 7.72 -9.86
N VAL A 74 1.64 8.41 -8.98
CA VAL A 74 1.62 9.87 -8.88
C VAL A 74 3.03 10.44 -8.82
N ARG A 75 3.20 11.71 -9.19
CA ARG A 75 4.54 12.32 -9.29
C ARG A 75 5.05 12.78 -7.93
N ALA A 76 4.18 13.32 -7.09
CA ALA A 76 4.55 13.81 -5.76
C ALA A 76 3.48 13.44 -4.72
N THR A 77 3.87 13.46 -3.44
CA THR A 77 2.95 13.15 -2.32
C THR A 77 1.75 14.10 -2.27
N THR A 78 1.91 15.34 -2.75
CA THR A 78 0.83 16.33 -2.86
C THR A 78 -0.31 15.87 -3.78
N ASP A 79 -0.03 14.97 -4.72
CA ASP A 79 -0.99 14.44 -5.67
C ASP A 79 -1.86 13.30 -5.08
N LEU A 80 -1.51 12.80 -3.89
CA LEU A 80 -2.28 11.75 -3.22
C LEU A 80 -3.69 12.24 -2.85
N ILE A 81 -3.83 13.44 -2.29
CA ILE A 81 -5.14 13.94 -1.86
C ILE A 81 -6.12 14.08 -3.04
N PRO A 82 -5.74 14.69 -4.19
CA PRO A 82 -6.57 14.66 -5.40
C PRO A 82 -6.96 13.25 -5.85
N LEU A 83 -6.01 12.31 -5.88
CA LEU A 83 -6.26 10.92 -6.27
C LEU A 83 -7.30 10.26 -5.34
N LEU A 84 -7.15 10.42 -4.03
CA LEU A 84 -8.06 9.85 -3.04
C LEU A 84 -9.47 10.44 -3.17
N ARG A 85 -9.59 11.74 -3.44
CA ARG A 85 -10.88 12.40 -3.69
C ARG A 85 -11.56 11.86 -4.95
N TRP A 86 -10.79 11.65 -6.02
CA TRP A 86 -11.31 11.07 -7.25
C TRP A 86 -11.81 9.64 -7.03
N TRP A 87 -11.06 8.80 -6.32
CA TRP A 87 -11.50 7.44 -5.99
C TRP A 87 -12.71 7.38 -5.08
N ALA A 88 -12.89 8.34 -4.17
CA ALA A 88 -14.05 8.39 -3.29
C ALA A 88 -15.33 8.84 -4.01
N ALA A 89 -15.19 9.51 -5.17
CA ALA A 89 -16.30 9.97 -6.00
C ALA A 89 -16.72 8.97 -7.09
N ALA A 90 -15.98 7.87 -7.26
CA ALA A 90 -16.20 6.82 -8.25
C ALA A 90 -16.92 5.61 -7.62
#